data_AF-A0A7S8HE49-F1
#
_entry.id   AF-A0A7S8HE49-F1
#
_cell.length_a   1.000
_cell.length_b   1.000
_cell.length_c   1.000
_cell.angle_alpha   90.00
_cell.angle_beta   90.00
_cell.angle_gamma   90.00
#
_symmetry.space_group_name_H-M   'P 1'
#
loop_
_entity.id
_entity.type
_entity.pdbx_description
1 polymer ?
#
loop_
_entity_poly.entity_id
_entity_poly.type
_entity_poly.pdbx_seq_one_letter_code
_entity_poly.pdbx_strand_id
1 'polypeptide(L)'
;MVPGITAALGCAASLRQPLTQRGSHRAITLLTGASEDGTAEHDWDALVRSGATLAVYMGVRAAGHVGRSLLAAGADAATPVTVVENGTLEEELSVDTNLAALASGLRDYGIEGPALLLIGAPEAATRPEAPRDGSRLSEPFPTDSDAAHAAWLKVLP
;
A
#
# COMPACT_ATOMS: atom_id res chain seq x y z
N MET A 1 -3.22 -11.62 -23.28
CA MET A 1 -2.86 -10.79 -22.10
C MET A 1 -3.03 -11.67 -20.86
N VAL A 2 -2.03 -11.72 -19.96
CA VAL A 2 -2.11 -12.45 -18.68
C VAL A 2 -1.95 -11.41 -17.55
N PRO A 3 -2.89 -11.31 -16.59
CA PRO A 3 -2.79 -10.33 -15.50
C PRO A 3 -1.69 -10.72 -14.49
N GLY A 4 -0.95 -9.73 -14.02
CA GLY A 4 0.02 -9.87 -12.93
C GLY A 4 -0.45 -9.21 -11.64
N ILE A 5 0.25 -9.49 -10.54
CA ILE A 5 0.06 -8.80 -9.27
C ILE A 5 0.78 -7.45 -9.33
N THR A 6 0.06 -6.37 -9.05
CA THR A 6 0.64 -5.03 -9.00
C THR A 6 1.43 -4.81 -7.72
N ALA A 7 2.50 -4.00 -7.77
CA ALA A 7 3.40 -3.82 -6.63
C ALA A 7 2.68 -3.30 -5.38
N ALA A 8 1.66 -2.45 -5.53
CA ALA A 8 0.87 -1.96 -4.40
C ALA A 8 0.24 -3.08 -3.58
N LEU A 9 -0.35 -4.09 -4.24
CA LEU A 9 -0.95 -5.22 -3.55
C LEU A 9 0.13 -6.18 -3.02
N GLY A 10 1.19 -6.40 -3.79
CA GLY A 10 2.30 -7.27 -3.39
C GLY A 10 3.01 -6.77 -2.12
N CYS A 11 3.42 -5.49 -2.12
CA CYS A 11 4.09 -4.85 -0.99
C CYS A 11 3.18 -4.79 0.24
N ALA A 12 1.90 -4.42 0.06
CA ALA A 12 0.96 -4.41 1.17
C ALA A 12 0.79 -5.81 1.77
N ALA A 13 0.75 -6.85 0.93
CA ALA A 13 0.65 -8.23 1.39
C ALA A 13 1.91 -8.71 2.12
N SER A 14 3.11 -8.38 1.64
CA SER A 14 4.37 -8.75 2.32
C SER A 14 4.45 -8.13 3.71
N LEU A 15 4.04 -6.87 3.84
CA LEU A 15 3.99 -6.16 5.12
C LEU A 15 2.79 -6.49 6.00
N ARG A 16 1.83 -7.29 5.50
CA ARG A 16 0.53 -7.53 6.15
C ARG A 16 -0.20 -6.24 6.50
N GLN A 17 -0.05 -5.24 5.64
CA GLN A 17 -0.66 -3.94 5.77
C GLN A 17 -1.95 -3.91 4.95
N PRO A 18 -3.12 -3.70 5.58
CA PRO A 18 -4.34 -3.52 4.81
C PRO A 18 -4.29 -2.16 4.10
N LEU A 19 -4.77 -2.12 2.86
CA LEU A 19 -4.87 -0.86 2.09
C LEU A 19 -6.20 -0.14 2.30
N THR A 20 -7.18 -0.82 2.89
CA THR A 20 -8.49 -0.28 3.23
C THR A 20 -8.91 -0.75 4.62
N GLN A 21 -9.73 0.06 5.30
CA GLN A 21 -10.30 -0.30 6.59
C GLN A 21 -11.80 0.06 6.60
N ARG A 22 -12.59 -0.70 7.36
CA ARG A 22 -14.00 -0.33 7.51
C ARG A 22 -14.11 0.87 8.45
N GLY A 23 -14.76 1.93 7.98
CA GLY A 23 -14.94 3.16 8.77
C GLY A 23 -13.87 4.23 8.52
N SER A 24 -12.68 3.86 8.04
CA SER A 24 -11.56 4.75 7.69
C SER A 24 -10.85 4.20 6.44
N HIS A 25 -10.34 5.02 5.51
CA HIS A 25 -9.63 4.55 4.31
C HIS A 25 -10.48 3.58 3.43
N ARG A 26 -11.49 4.13 2.74
CA ARG A 26 -12.47 3.35 1.94
C ARG A 26 -12.06 3.13 0.49
N ALA A 27 -10.95 3.73 0.08
CA ALA A 27 -10.45 3.68 -1.28
C ALA A 27 -8.92 3.63 -1.27
N ILE A 28 -8.39 3.12 -2.37
CA ILE A 28 -6.98 3.22 -2.72
C ILE A 28 -6.87 3.94 -4.06
N THR A 29 -5.89 4.85 -4.16
CA THR A 29 -5.54 5.50 -5.42
C THR A 29 -4.12 5.12 -5.81
N LEU A 30 -3.96 4.59 -7.02
CA LEU A 30 -2.65 4.29 -7.60
C LEU A 30 -2.25 5.50 -8.45
N LEU A 31 -1.10 6.11 -8.14
CA LEU A 31 -0.57 7.23 -8.91
C LEU A 31 0.90 7.02 -9.25
N THR A 32 1.33 7.63 -10.35
CA THR A 32 2.75 7.76 -10.69
C THR A 32 3.29 9.05 -10.09
N GLY A 33 4.51 9.02 -9.55
CA GLY A 33 5.28 10.21 -9.20
C GLY A 33 6.07 10.77 -10.38
N ALA A 34 6.21 10.03 -11.48
CA ALA A 34 6.99 10.42 -12.64
C ALA A 34 6.11 10.70 -13.87
N SER A 35 6.52 11.69 -14.65
CA SER A 35 5.99 12.05 -15.97
C SER A 35 7.14 12.21 -16.96
N GLU A 36 6.85 12.27 -18.26
CA GLU A 36 7.87 12.49 -19.31
C GLU A 36 8.67 13.78 -19.05
N ASP A 37 8.02 14.82 -18.53
CA ASP A 37 8.63 16.13 -18.23
C ASP A 37 9.20 16.25 -16.80
N GLY A 38 9.24 15.16 -16.03
CA GLY A 38 9.80 15.15 -14.67
C GLY A 38 8.84 14.55 -13.63
N THR A 39 8.33 15.39 -12.72
CA THR A 39 7.39 14.93 -11.68
C THR A 39 5.95 15.01 -12.20
N ALA A 40 5.16 13.98 -11.93
CA ALA A 40 3.75 13.98 -12.30
C ALA A 40 2.95 14.93 -11.39
N GLU A 41 2.14 15.79 -12.01
CA GLU A 41 1.18 16.64 -11.32
C GLU A 41 -0.19 15.96 -11.26
N HIS A 42 -0.84 16.09 -10.11
CA HIS A 42 -2.15 15.50 -9.82
C HIS A 42 -3.08 16.55 -9.21
N ASP A 43 -4.38 16.25 -9.13
CA ASP A 43 -5.31 17.04 -8.31
C ASP A 43 -5.08 16.72 -6.83
N TRP A 44 -4.05 17.34 -6.24
CA TRP A 44 -3.62 17.11 -4.87
C TRP A 44 -4.75 17.39 -3.86
N ASP A 45 -5.57 18.41 -4.10
CA ASP A 45 -6.72 18.72 -3.24
C ASP A 45 -7.76 17.61 -3.29
N ALA A 46 -8.05 17.03 -4.47
CA ALA A 46 -8.95 15.88 -4.57
C ALA A 46 -8.39 14.64 -3.88
N LEU A 47 -7.08 14.40 -3.98
CA LEU A 47 -6.42 13.28 -3.30
C LEU A 47 -6.55 13.43 -1.78
N VAL A 48 -6.26 14.61 -1.22
CA VAL A 48 -6.41 14.86 0.22
C VAL A 48 -7.87 14.74 0.65
N ARG A 49 -8.82 15.35 -0.08
CA ARG A 49 -10.25 15.26 0.23
C ARG A 49 -10.80 13.83 0.19
N SER A 50 -10.22 12.95 -0.63
CA SER A 50 -10.69 11.57 -0.74
C SER A 50 -10.45 10.76 0.54
N GLY A 51 -9.42 11.12 1.33
CA GLY A 51 -8.98 10.32 2.47
C GLY A 51 -8.60 8.87 2.11
N ALA A 52 -8.27 8.63 0.83
CA ALA A 52 -7.87 7.33 0.33
C ALA A 52 -6.41 7.03 0.69
N THR A 53 -6.09 5.74 0.77
CA THR A 53 -4.69 5.30 0.78
C THR A 53 -4.07 5.61 -0.57
N LEU A 54 -2.94 6.31 -0.59
CA LEU A 54 -2.25 6.63 -1.84
C LEU A 54 -1.07 5.68 -2.03
N ALA A 55 -1.05 4.96 -3.14
CA ALA A 55 0.10 4.14 -3.54
C ALA A 55 0.83 4.83 -4.71
N VAL A 56 1.99 5.41 -4.39
CA VAL A 56 2.79 6.19 -5.34
C VAL A 56 3.90 5.33 -5.94
N TYR A 57 3.77 5.05 -7.22
CA TYR A 57 4.76 4.39 -8.06
C TYR A 57 5.79 5.38 -8.55
N MET A 58 7.03 4.94 -8.78
CA MET A 58 8.12 5.81 -9.24
C MET A 58 8.28 7.05 -8.34
N GLY A 59 7.96 6.88 -7.05
CA GLY A 59 7.79 7.98 -6.11
C GLY A 59 9.09 8.48 -5.50
N VAL A 60 10.17 7.69 -5.50
CA VAL A 60 11.42 8.01 -4.77
C VAL A 60 11.98 9.38 -5.14
N ARG A 61 12.19 9.64 -6.43
CA ARG A 61 12.69 10.95 -6.91
C ARG A 61 11.65 12.07 -6.75
N ALA A 62 10.38 11.72 -6.83
CA ALA A 62 9.24 12.64 -6.72
C ALA A 62 8.85 12.94 -5.26
N ALA A 63 9.38 12.22 -4.27
CA ALA A 63 8.89 12.20 -2.91
C ALA A 63 8.89 13.58 -2.24
N GLY A 64 9.91 14.40 -2.54
CA GLY A 64 9.96 15.78 -2.09
C GLY A 64 8.84 16.64 -2.65
N HIS A 65 8.49 16.47 -3.93
CA HIS A 65 7.37 17.17 -4.53
C HIS A 65 6.03 16.63 -3.99
N VAL A 66 5.82 15.31 -4.03
CA VAL A 66 4.60 14.66 -3.52
C VAL A 66 4.29 15.07 -2.09
N GLY A 67 5.29 15.02 -1.20
CA GLY A 67 5.14 15.44 0.19
C GLY A 67 4.73 16.89 0.33
N ARG A 68 5.41 17.82 -0.37
CA ARG A 68 5.07 19.24 -0.33
C ARG A 68 3.69 19.54 -0.92
N SER A 69 3.33 18.89 -2.02
CA SER A 69 2.05 19.12 -2.70
C SER A 69 0.88 18.64 -1.84
N LEU A 70 0.99 17.47 -1.21
CA LEU A 70 -0.02 16.98 -0.27
C LEU A 70 -0.14 17.87 0.98
N LEU A 71 0.98 18.31 1.55
CA LEU A 71 0.98 19.25 2.67
C LEU A 71 0.34 20.59 2.30
N ALA A 72 0.65 21.13 1.12
CA ALA A 72 0.06 22.38 0.62
C ALA A 72 -1.45 22.24 0.37
N ALA A 73 -1.91 21.07 -0.06
CA ALA A 73 -3.32 20.71 -0.21
C ALA A 73 -4.04 20.43 1.12
N GLY A 74 -3.36 20.57 2.26
CA GLY A 74 -3.95 20.44 3.59
C GLY A 74 -3.93 19.03 4.20
N ALA A 75 -3.09 18.12 3.69
CA ALA A 75 -2.85 16.85 4.35
C ALA A 75 -2.18 17.05 5.71
N ASP A 76 -2.48 16.17 6.68
CA ASP A 76 -1.81 16.18 7.97
C ASP A 76 -0.33 15.80 7.81
N ALA A 77 0.57 16.61 8.39
CA ALA A 77 2.00 16.36 8.46
C ALA A 77 2.35 15.03 9.14
N ALA A 78 1.53 14.58 10.10
CA ALA A 78 1.69 13.33 10.80
C ALA A 78 1.12 12.12 10.02
N THR A 79 0.56 12.32 8.83
CA THR A 79 0.03 11.23 7.99
C THR A 79 1.11 10.16 7.82
N PRO A 80 0.83 8.89 8.17
CA PRO A 80 1.82 7.84 8.10
C PRO A 80 2.20 7.56 6.65
N VAL A 81 3.48 7.27 6.43
CA VAL A 81 4.00 6.83 5.14
C VAL A 81 4.85 5.61 5.33
N THR A 82 4.50 4.53 4.65
CA THR A 82 5.31 3.31 4.58
C THR A 82 5.98 3.25 3.21
N VAL A 83 7.30 3.19 3.19
CA VAL A 83 8.13 3.05 1.99
C VAL A 83 8.56 1.60 1.88
N VAL A 84 8.31 0.98 0.73
CA VAL A 84 8.71 -0.42 0.46
C VAL A 84 9.63 -0.46 -0.74
N GLU A 85 10.92 -0.65 -0.52
CA GLU A 85 11.93 -0.87 -1.54
C GLU A 85 12.08 -2.36 -1.84
N ASN A 86 12.24 -2.72 -3.11
CA ASN A 86 12.38 -4.11 -3.55
C ASN A 86 11.26 -5.04 -3.03
N GLY A 87 10.02 -4.52 -2.97
CA GLY A 87 8.89 -5.24 -2.41
C GLY A 87 8.71 -6.65 -2.99
N THR A 88 8.44 -7.61 -2.12
CA THR A 88 8.30 -9.06 -2.36
C THR A 88 9.57 -9.81 -2.77
N LEU A 89 10.72 -9.12 -2.84
CA LEU A 89 12.02 -9.72 -3.12
C LEU A 89 12.77 -10.07 -1.82
N GLU A 90 13.85 -10.83 -1.94
CA GLU A 90 14.68 -11.22 -0.79
C GLU A 90 15.33 -10.01 -0.09
N GLU A 91 15.63 -8.96 -0.86
CA GLU A 91 16.19 -7.69 -0.38
C GLU A 91 15.10 -6.64 -0.07
N GLU A 92 13.86 -7.06 0.23
CA GLU A 92 12.78 -6.15 0.62
C GLU A 92 13.17 -5.33 1.86
N LEU A 93 13.08 -4.01 1.75
CA LEU A 93 13.29 -3.07 2.83
C LEU A 93 12.03 -2.22 3.03
N SER A 94 11.53 -2.21 4.27
CA SER A 94 10.40 -1.37 4.67
C SER A 94 10.83 -0.32 5.66
N VAL A 95 10.42 0.92 5.41
CA VAL A 95 10.69 2.08 6.27
C VAL A 95 9.38 2.80 6.56
N ASP A 96 9.07 2.95 7.84
CA ASP A 96 7.95 3.78 8.28
C ASP A 96 8.43 5.20 8.61
N THR A 97 7.70 6.19 8.10
CA THR A 97 7.92 7.62 8.32
C THR A 97 6.56 8.34 8.32
N ASN A 98 6.57 9.66 8.23
CA ASN A 98 5.38 10.47 8.05
C ASN A 98 5.54 11.43 6.87
N LEU A 99 4.45 12.07 6.46
CA LEU A 99 4.41 12.93 5.29
C LEU A 99 5.41 14.10 5.39
N ALA A 100 5.56 14.71 6.57
CA ALA A 100 6.52 15.79 6.78
C ALA A 100 7.99 15.34 6.64
N ALA A 101 8.29 14.12 7.07
CA ALA A 101 9.63 13.54 7.04
C ALA A 101 9.87 12.64 5.81
N LEU A 102 8.95 12.59 4.85
CA LEU A 102 9.03 11.65 3.73
C LEU A 102 10.33 11.75 2.94
N ALA A 103 10.67 12.97 2.50
CA ALA A 103 11.87 13.17 1.67
C ALA A 103 13.17 13.00 2.44
N SER A 104 13.21 13.38 3.72
CA SER A 104 14.40 13.15 4.56
C SER A 104 14.55 11.68 4.90
N GLY A 105 13.46 10.99 5.25
CA GLY A 105 13.46 9.55 5.53
C GLY A 105 14.04 8.75 4.37
N LEU A 106 13.60 8.98 3.13
CA LEU A 106 14.19 8.28 1.98
C LEU A 106 15.71 8.46 1.87
N ARG A 107 16.23 9.65 2.16
CA ARG A 107 17.68 9.91 2.14
C ARG A 107 18.40 9.26 3.31
N ASP A 108 17.84 9.38 4.51
CA ASP A 108 18.45 8.89 5.74
C ASP A 108 18.54 7.36 5.75
N TYR A 109 17.58 6.68 5.12
CA TYR A 109 17.57 5.23 4.93
C TYR A 109 18.25 4.76 3.62
N GLY A 110 18.75 5.68 2.79
CA GLY A 110 19.46 5.34 1.55
C GLY A 110 18.61 4.66 0.49
N ILE A 111 17.31 4.97 0.42
CA ILE A 111 16.38 4.37 -0.54
C ILE A 111 16.67 4.93 -1.94
N GLU A 112 17.24 4.11 -2.81
CA GLU A 112 17.65 4.50 -4.18
C GLU A 112 16.98 3.65 -5.27
N GLY A 113 16.56 2.43 -4.92
CA GLY A 113 15.98 1.43 -5.81
C GLY A 113 14.49 1.61 -6.07
N PRO A 114 13.86 0.61 -6.72
CA PRO A 114 12.42 0.63 -6.98
C PRO A 114 11.66 0.54 -5.66
N ALA A 115 11.09 1.67 -5.23
CA ALA A 115 10.27 1.73 -4.04
C ALA A 115 8.85 2.23 -4.31
N LEU A 116 7.92 1.68 -3.55
CA LEU A 116 6.53 2.11 -3.46
C LEU A 116 6.35 2.96 -2.22
N LEU A 117 5.64 4.09 -2.34
CA LEU A 117 5.23 4.90 -1.19
C LEU A 117 3.76 4.65 -0.91
N LEU A 118 3.43 4.14 0.27
CA LEU A 118 2.07 3.97 0.78
C LEU A 118 1.78 5.10 1.78
N ILE A 119 1.02 6.10 1.36
CA ILE A 119 0.70 7.29 2.17
C ILE A 119 -0.71 7.15 2.71
N GLY A 120 -0.87 7.32 4.03
CA GLY A 120 -2.15 7.23 4.71
C GLY A 120 -2.73 5.82 4.77
N ALA A 121 -1.92 4.80 4.50
CA ALA A 121 -2.36 3.42 4.68
C ALA A 121 -2.59 3.14 6.18
N PRO A 122 -3.62 2.34 6.54
CA PRO A 122 -3.77 1.85 7.90
C PRO A 122 -2.49 1.18 8.42
N GLU A 123 -2.31 1.18 9.74
CA GLU A 123 -1.20 0.48 10.37
C GLU A 123 -1.23 -1.02 10.03
N ALA A 124 -0.04 -1.61 9.88
CA ALA A 124 0.09 -3.05 9.69
C ALA A 124 -0.52 -3.81 10.87
N ALA A 125 -1.28 -4.86 10.59
CA ALA A 125 -1.92 -5.62 11.64
C ALA A 125 -0.87 -6.38 12.46
N THR A 126 -0.72 -6.06 13.75
CA THR A 126 0.00 -6.94 14.69
C THR A 126 -0.78 -8.24 14.85
N ARG A 127 -0.18 -9.37 14.44
CA ARG A 127 -0.81 -10.68 14.56
C ARG A 127 -0.84 -11.12 16.04
N PRO A 128 -1.99 -11.56 16.62
CA PRO A 128 -1.91 -12.53 17.71
C PRO A 128 -1.34 -13.83 17.13
N GLU A 129 -0.25 -14.35 17.68
CA GLU A 129 0.48 -15.52 17.15
C GLU A 129 -0.49 -16.60 16.64
N ALA A 130 -0.50 -16.82 15.32
CA ALA A 130 -1.37 -17.83 14.74
C ALA A 130 -0.98 -19.21 15.29
N PRO A 131 -1.95 -20.09 15.62
CA PRO A 131 -1.65 -21.48 15.93
C PRO A 131 -0.84 -22.08 14.78
N ARG A 132 0.33 -22.66 15.10
CA ARG A 132 1.25 -23.27 14.13
C ARG A 132 0.74 -24.60 13.56
N ASP A 133 -0.49 -24.97 13.88
CA ASP A 133 -1.15 -26.13 13.33
C ASP A 133 -1.68 -25.77 11.93
N GLY A 134 -1.12 -26.39 10.91
CA GLY A 134 -1.48 -26.24 9.49
C GLY A 134 -2.89 -26.71 9.12
N SER A 135 -3.77 -26.99 10.10
CA SER A 135 -5.12 -27.54 9.91
C SER A 135 -6.10 -26.68 9.10
N ARG A 136 -5.80 -25.40 8.83
CA ARG A 136 -6.65 -24.54 7.98
C ARG A 136 -6.17 -24.33 6.55
N LEU A 137 -4.95 -24.72 6.20
CA LEU A 137 -4.42 -24.58 4.85
C LEU A 137 -4.52 -25.88 4.03
N SER A 138 -4.96 -26.98 4.66
CA SER A 138 -5.10 -28.29 4.03
C SER A 138 -6.45 -28.57 3.40
N GLU A 139 -7.45 -27.68 3.53
CA GLU A 139 -8.70 -27.85 2.81
C GLU A 139 -8.49 -27.40 1.35
N PRO A 140 -8.54 -28.31 0.37
CA PRO A 140 -8.41 -27.92 -1.02
C PRO A 140 -9.54 -26.95 -1.38
N PHE A 141 -9.21 -25.90 -2.12
CA PHE A 141 -10.20 -25.01 -2.71
C PHE A 141 -11.19 -25.86 -3.53
N PRO A 142 -12.51 -25.77 -3.30
CA PRO A 142 -13.46 -26.61 -4.00
C PRO A 142 -13.34 -26.36 -5.51
N THR A 143 -12.87 -27.36 -6.26
CA THR A 143 -12.74 -27.27 -7.73
C THR A 143 -14.03 -27.58 -8.46
N ASP A 144 -15.09 -27.96 -7.74
CA ASP A 144 -16.41 -28.22 -8.29
C ASP A 144 -17.33 -26.99 -8.06
N SER A 145 -17.92 -26.50 -9.15
CA SER A 145 -18.76 -25.30 -9.20
C SER A 145 -19.93 -25.36 -8.24
N ASP A 146 -20.53 -26.54 -8.07
CA ASP A 146 -21.69 -26.73 -7.19
C ASP A 146 -21.29 -26.75 -5.70
N ALA A 147 -20.10 -27.29 -5.39
CA ALA A 147 -19.56 -27.31 -4.04
C ALA A 147 -19.11 -25.91 -3.59
N ALA A 148 -18.55 -25.12 -4.52
CA ALA A 148 -18.23 -23.72 -4.27
C ALA A 148 -19.50 -22.93 -3.93
N HIS A 149 -20.57 -23.03 -4.73
CA HIS A 149 -21.82 -22.31 -4.49
C HIS A 149 -22.46 -22.65 -3.13
N ALA A 150 -22.45 -23.93 -2.74
CA ALA A 150 -22.96 -24.37 -1.45
C ALA A 150 -22.10 -23.90 -0.26
N ALA A 151 -20.78 -23.77 -0.45
CA ALA A 151 -19.87 -23.23 0.56
C ALA A 151 -20.07 -21.71 0.75
N TRP A 152 -20.32 -20.96 -0.34
CA TRP A 152 -20.62 -19.53 -0.28
C TRP A 152 -21.91 -19.22 0.49
N LEU A 153 -22.94 -20.07 0.38
CA LEU A 153 -24.22 -19.89 1.08
C LEU A 153 -24.14 -20.14 2.60
N LYS A 154 -23.12 -20.85 3.09
CA LYS A 154 -22.93 -21.11 4.53
C LYS A 154 -22.13 -20.03 5.27
N VAL A 155 -21.45 -19.15 4.53
CA VAL A 155 -20.54 -18.13 5.07
C VAL A 155 -21.21 -16.75 5.19
N LEU A 156 -22.42 -16.59 4.67
CA LEU A 156 -23.21 -15.37 4.85
C LEU A 156 -24.02 -15.45 6.16
N PRO A 157 -24.09 -14.37 6.97
CA PRO A 157 -24.93 -14.30 8.16
C PRO A 157 -26.42 -14.24 7.83
#